data_AF-A0A8I1ZIW1-F1
#
_entry.id   AF-A0A8I1ZIW1-F1
#
_cell.length_a   1.000
_cell.length_b   1.000
_cell.length_c   1.000
_cell.angle_alpha   90.00
_cell.angle_beta   90.00
_cell.angle_gamma   90.00
#
_symmetry.space_group_name_H-M   'P 1'
#
loop_
_entity.id
_entity.type
_entity.pdbx_description
1 polymer ?
#
loop_
_entity_poly.entity_id
_entity_poly.type
_entity_poly.pdbx_seq_one_letter_code
_entity_poly.pdbx_strand_id
1 'polypeptide(L)' 'MEMLDTQLSVSIDNTLLDGILSWYTIEESTYRIGITIARKHRASWRKICAVRQRESMPQATSHASL' A
#
# COMPACT_ATOMS: atom_id res chain seq x y z
N MET A 1 -3.78 -6.30 22.54
CA MET A 1 -2.84 -5.51 21.74
C MET A 1 -1.65 -6.40 21.35
N GLU A 2 -1.91 -7.58 20.77
CA GLU A 2 -0.90 -8.66 20.63
C GLU A 2 -0.37 -8.87 19.21
N MET A 3 -0.91 -8.16 18.21
CA MET A 3 -0.55 -8.38 16.80
C MET A 3 0.50 -7.40 16.25
N LEU A 4 1.00 -6.49 17.09
CA LEU A 4 2.07 -5.56 16.71
C LEU A 4 3.38 -6.31 16.49
N ASP A 5 4.16 -5.86 15.52
CA ASP A 5 5.45 -6.45 15.14
C ASP A 5 5.38 -7.94 14.78
N THR A 6 4.16 -8.45 14.56
CA THR A 6 3.91 -9.82 14.18
C THR A 6 3.96 -9.93 12.67
N GLN A 7 4.55 -11.03 12.20
CA GLN A 7 4.53 -11.36 10.78
C GLN A 7 3.10 -11.73 10.37
N LEU A 8 2.65 -11.17 9.24
CA LEU A 8 1.36 -11.48 8.64
C LEU A 8 1.50 -11.67 7.13
N SER A 9 0.48 -12.29 6.56
CA SER A 9 0.29 -12.38 5.11
C SER A 9 -0.99 -11.64 4.73
N VAL A 10 -0.91 -10.83 3.68
CA VAL A 10 -2.02 -10.04 3.14
C VAL A 10 -2.16 -10.32 1.65
N SER A 11 -3.40 -10.44 1.17
CA SER A 11 -3.70 -10.56 -0.27
C SER A 11 -4.15 -9.21 -0.81
N ILE A 12 -3.43 -8.69 -1.81
CA ILE A 12 -3.76 -7.44 -2.50
C ILE A 12 -3.71 -7.73 -4.01
N ASP A 13 -4.80 -7.44 -4.73
CA ASP A 13 -4.91 -7.68 -6.18
C ASP A 13 -4.48 -9.11 -6.57
N ASN A 14 -5.00 -10.09 -5.83
CA ASN A 14 -4.68 -11.53 -5.95
C ASN A 14 -3.19 -11.87 -5.77
N THR A 15 -2.40 -10.97 -5.19
CA THR A 15 -0.99 -11.19 -4.86
C THR A 15 -0.83 -11.33 -3.35
N LEU A 16 -0.30 -12.47 -2.91
CA LEU A 16 0.03 -12.70 -1.51
C LEU A 16 1.36 -12.02 -1.16
N LEU A 17 1.33 -11.14 -0.16
CA LEU A 17 2.48 -10.42 0.36
C LEU A 17 2.64 -10.76 1.85
N ASP A 18 3.88 -11.00 2.26
CA ASP A 18 4.24 -11.11 3.67
C ASP A 18 4.82 -9.80 4.16
N GLY A 19 4.56 -9.46 5.42
CA GLY A 19 5.08 -8.26 6.03
C GLY A 19 4.94 -8.25 7.55
N ILE A 20 5.31 -7.12 8.14
CA ILE A 20 5.21 -6.87 9.58
C ILE A 20 4.17 -5.76 9.79
N LEU A 21 3.23 -6.00 10.70
CA LEU A 21 2.26 -4.99 11.13
C LEU A 21 2.93 -3.98 12.06
N SER A 22 2.83 -2.70 11.75
CA SER A 22 3.41 -1.64 12.58
C SER A 22 2.43 -0.48 12.74
N TRP A 23 2.48 0.21 13.87
CA TRP A 23 1.72 1.44 14.08
C TRP A 23 2.67 2.62 14.00
N TYR A 24 2.24 3.67 13.32
CA TYR A 24 2.98 4.92 13.29
C TYR A 24 2.01 6.08 13.42
N THR A 25 2.45 7.08 14.17
CA THR A 25 1.76 8.36 14.29
C THR A 25 2.24 9.26 13.17
N ILE A 26 1.31 9.77 12.37
CA ILE A 26 1.58 10.93 11.53
C ILE A 26 1.24 12.16 12.39
N GLU A 27 1.98 13.26 12.23
CA GLU A 27 1.70 14.53 12.91
C GLU A 27 0.19 14.83 12.86
N GLU A 28 -0.37 15.29 13.99
CA GLU A 28 -1.81 15.48 14.25
C GLU A 28 -2.62 14.25 14.72
N SER A 29 -2.01 13.40 15.56
CA SER A 29 -2.71 12.45 16.47
C SER A 29 -3.42 11.26 15.83
N THR A 30 -3.28 11.03 14.53
CA THR A 30 -3.91 9.88 13.89
C THR A 30 -2.97 8.67 13.89
N TYR A 31 -3.31 7.64 14.67
CA TYR A 31 -2.66 6.33 14.56
C TYR A 31 -2.97 5.72 13.20
N ARG A 32 -1.91 5.40 12.44
CA ARG A 32 -2.04 4.62 11.21
C ARG A 32 -1.44 3.23 11.39
N ILE A 33 -2.10 2.26 10.78
CA ILE A 33 -1.61 0.90 10.69
C ILE A 33 -0.88 0.78 9.35
N GLY A 34 0.42 0.47 9.42
CA GLY A 34 1.26 0.19 8.27
C GLY A 34 1.60 -1.30 8.19
N ILE A 35 1.92 -1.75 6.98
CA ILE A 35 2.52 -3.06 6.75
C ILE A 35 3.87 -2.85 6.08
N THR A 36 4.94 -3.27 6.75
CA THR A 36 6.28 -3.30 6.14
C THR A 36 6.39 -4.54 5.26
N ILE A 37 6.39 -4.36 3.95
CA ILE A 37 6.46 -5.47 2.98
C ILE A 37 7.83 -6.13 3.02
N ALA A 38 7.85 -7.47 3.15
CA ALA A 38 9.07 -8.26 3.15
C ALA A 38 9.88 -8.06 1.85
N ARG A 39 11.22 -8.07 1.96
CA ARG A 39 12.11 -7.71 0.84
C ARG A 39 11.86 -8.53 -0.44
N LYS A 40 11.53 -9.82 -0.30
CA LYS A 40 11.20 -10.74 -1.42
C LYS A 40 9.99 -10.28 -2.25
N HIS A 41 9.08 -9.50 -1.66
CA HIS A 41 7.83 -9.06 -2.27
C HIS A 41 7.88 -7.63 -2.83
N ARG A 42 9.02 -6.92 -2.72
CA ARG A 42 9.15 -5.51 -3.15
C ARG A 42 8.84 -5.29 -4.63
N ALA A 43 9.21 -6.23 -5.49
CA ALA A 43 8.94 -6.13 -6.93
C ALA A 43 7.42 -6.19 -7.20
N SER A 44 6.72 -7.13 -6.55
CA SER A 44 5.27 -7.28 -6.64
C SER A 44 4.54 -6.06 -6.06
N TRP A 45 4.99 -5.57 -4.91
CA TRP A 45 4.46 -4.35 -4.29
C TRP A 45 4.56 -3.14 -5.22
N ARG A 46 5.72 -2.92 -5.86
CA ARG A 46 5.88 -1.83 -6.84
C ARG A 46 4.92 -1.96 -8.03
N LYS A 47 4.66 -3.18 -8.52
CA LYS A 47 3.69 -3.41 -9.59
C LYS A 47 2.28 -3.03 -9.15
N ILE A 48 1.85 -3.47 -7.96
CA ILE A 48 0.54 -3.12 -7.38
C ILE A 48 0.40 -1.60 -7.27
N CYS A 49 1.38 -0.92 -6.68
CA CYS A 49 1.34 0.54 -6.56
C CYS A 49 1.24 1.23 -7.93
N ALA A 50 2.02 0.78 -8.92
CA ALA A 50 2.02 1.37 -10.25
C ALA A 50 0.68 1.18 -10.98
N VAL A 51 0.01 0.03 -10.81
CA VAL A 51 -1.33 -0.21 -11.37
C VAL A 51 -2.34 0.72 -10.73
N ARG A 52 -2.40 0.74 -9.39
CA ARG A 52 -3.36 1.57 -8.66
C ARG A 52 -3.13 3.07 -8.86
N GLN A 53 -1.88 3.50 -9.01
CA GLN A 53 -1.58 4.89 -9.33
C GLN A 53 -2.16 5.32 -10.67
N ARG A 54 -2.08 4.45 -11.71
CA ARG A 54 -2.68 4.72 -13.02
C ARG A 54 -4.21 4.75 -12.96
N GLU A 55 -4.81 3.84 -12.19
CA GLU A 55 -6.27 3.81 -12.00
C GLU A 55 -6.79 5.02 -11.21
N SER A 56 -5.97 5.55 -10.29
CA SER A 56 -6.30 6.73 -9.49
C SER A 56 -6.09 8.07 -10.21
N MET A 57 -5.51 8.07 -11.41
CA MET A 57 -5.51 9.23 -12.30
C MET A 57 -6.80 9.20 -13.14
N PRO A 58 -7.84 9.99 -12.82
CA PRO A 58 -8.84 10.29 -13.83
C PRO A 58 -8.10 10.96 -14.99
N GLN A 59 -8.49 10.63 -16.22
CA GLN A 59 -7.96 11.23 -17.44
C GLN A 59 -7.94 12.76 -17.34
N ALA A 60 -6.80 13.34 -16.94
CA ALA A 60 -6.56 14.78 -16.95
C ALA A 60 -6.34 15.30 -18.39
N THR A 61 -6.87 14.59 -19.39
CA THR A 61 -6.73 14.87 -20.81
C THR A 61 -8.06 15.18 -21.51
N SER A 62 -9.19 15.23 -20.80
CA SER A 62 -10.50 15.55 -21.41
C SER A 62 -10.96 17.01 -21.28
N HIS A 63 -10.12 17.94 -20.81
CA HIS A 63 -10.48 19.37 -20.70
C HIS A 63 -9.60 20.32 -21.52
N ALA A 64 -8.77 19.81 -22.43
CA ALA A 64 -8.05 20.62 -23.41
C ALA A 64 -8.51 20.26 -24.83
N SER A 65 -9.79 20.46 -25.12
CA SER A 65 -10.31 20.48 -26.49
C SER A 65 -11.60 21.29 -26.53
N LEU A 66 -11.47 22.46 -27.18
CA LEU A 66 -12.51 23.37 -27.71
C LEU A 66 -13.24 24.28 -26.72
#